data_AF-A0A0K0E628-F1
#
_entry.id   AF-A0A0K0E628-F1
#
_cell.length_a   1.000
_cell.length_b   1.000
_cell.length_c   1.000
_cell.angle_alpha   90.00
_cell.angle_beta   90.00
_cell.angle_gamma   90.00
#
_symmetry.space_group_name_H-M   'P 1'
#
loop_
_entity.id
_entity.type
_entity.pdbx_description
1 polymer ?
#
loop_
_entity_poly.entity_id
_entity_poly.type
_entity_poly.pdbx_seq_one_letter_code
_entity_poly.pdbx_strand_id
1 'polypeptide(L)'
;MNFDFILFLLFSCILPILTLVQKGDEKIYVTGHLACDAKSVLDAKFELVRKRRGKSFVLKKAKSEFDGTFYLKSYIEGHKKMDRYEVHVHHKCANKSNHVCQRKFKIKLKEKMAVRELRATISFPLRNIKMKSNQKKWGSLKCTKVKPEKYSIMTNEIPQY
;
A
#
# COMPACT_ATOMS: atom_id res chain seq x y z
N MET A 1 43.60 40.05 -10.79
CA MET A 1 42.40 39.30 -10.34
C MET A 1 42.84 38.47 -9.14
N ASN A 2 42.34 38.75 -7.93
CA ASN A 2 42.86 38.14 -6.70
C ASN A 2 42.51 36.65 -6.65
N PHE A 3 43.52 35.80 -6.44
CA PHE A 3 43.38 34.35 -6.37
C PHE A 3 42.38 33.93 -5.28
N ASP A 4 42.37 34.66 -4.16
CA ASP A 4 41.44 34.44 -3.05
C ASP A 4 39.97 34.61 -3.44
N PHE A 5 39.67 35.53 -4.37
CA PHE A 5 38.31 35.76 -4.86
C PHE A 5 37.79 34.59 -5.70
N ILE A 6 38.67 33.95 -6.47
CA ILE A 6 38.34 32.78 -7.30
C ILE A 6 38.10 31.56 -6.40
N LEU A 7 38.94 31.38 -5.37
CA LEU A 7 38.79 30.28 -4.42
C LEU A 7 37.48 30.39 -3.63
N PHE A 8 37.10 31.60 -3.22
CA PHE A 8 35.85 31.86 -2.51
C PHE A 8 34.61 31.58 -3.38
N LEU A 9 34.64 31.94 -4.67
CA LEU A 9 33.57 31.64 -5.64
C LEU A 9 33.45 30.14 -5.92
N LEU A 10 34.57 29.41 -6.01
CA LEU A 10 34.53 27.96 -6.15
C LEU A 10 33.93 27.30 -4.90
N PHE A 11 34.33 27.74 -3.70
CA PHE A 11 33.78 27.18 -2.45
C PHE A 11 32.29 27.50 -2.28
N SER A 12 31.83 28.70 -2.66
CA SER A 12 30.41 29.08 -2.56
C SER A 12 29.51 28.33 -3.54
N CYS A 13 30.03 27.91 -4.69
CA CYS A 13 29.30 27.09 -5.66
C CYS A 13 29.24 25.60 -5.29
N ILE A 14 30.25 25.05 -4.60
CA ILE A 14 30.31 23.61 -4.28
C ILE A 14 29.53 23.28 -2.99
N LEU A 15 29.51 24.18 -2.01
CA LEU A 15 28.81 23.99 -0.73
C LEU A 15 27.29 23.72 -0.85
N PRO A 16 26.49 24.44 -1.67
CA PRO A 16 25.06 24.18 -1.76
C PRO A 16 24.74 22.82 -2.41
N ILE A 17 25.64 22.27 -3.25
CA ILE A 17 25.44 20.98 -3.93
C ILE A 17 25.47 19.82 -2.93
N LEU A 18 26.26 19.94 -1.86
CA LEU A 18 26.37 18.90 -0.82
C LEU A 18 25.17 18.87 0.15
N THR A 19 24.38 19.95 0.22
CA THR A 19 23.31 20.08 1.23
C THR A 19 21.96 19.47 0.89
N LEU A 20 21.71 18.94 -0.33
CA LEU A 20 20.32 18.64 -0.76
C LEU A 20 20.03 17.21 -1.22
N VAL A 21 20.62 16.20 -0.58
CA VAL A 21 20.05 14.85 -0.58
C VAL A 21 19.84 14.40 0.86
N GLN A 22 18.89 15.04 1.56
CA GLN A 22 18.37 14.50 2.81
C GLN A 22 17.70 13.16 2.53
N LYS A 23 18.45 12.07 2.74
CA LYS A 23 17.92 10.75 3.04
C LYS A 23 17.26 10.86 4.40
N GLY A 24 16.02 11.33 4.43
CA GLY A 24 15.17 11.18 5.59
C GLY A 24 14.70 9.73 5.67
N ASP A 25 14.79 9.14 6.84
CA ASP A 25 14.03 7.93 7.11
C ASP A 25 12.56 8.30 7.26
N GLU A 26 11.67 7.49 6.69
CA GLU A 26 10.24 7.77 6.68
C GLU A 26 9.45 6.59 7.24
N LYS A 27 8.39 6.90 8.00
CA LYS A 27 7.39 5.92 8.41
C LYS A 27 6.23 5.96 7.42
N ILE A 28 5.91 4.83 6.82
CA ILE A 28 4.74 4.69 5.96
C ILE A 28 3.65 3.94 6.70
N TYR A 29 2.46 4.52 6.68
CA TYR A 29 1.22 3.95 7.17
C TYR A 29 0.25 3.80 6.01
N VAL A 30 -0.41 2.66 5.92
CA VAL A 30 -1.49 2.44 4.96
C VAL A 30 -2.62 1.79 5.71
N THR A 31 -3.80 2.40 5.63
CA THR A 31 -4.98 1.91 6.32
C THR A 31 -6.13 1.84 5.33
N GLY A 32 -7.08 0.96 5.59
CA GLY A 32 -8.28 0.89 4.77
C GLY A 32 -9.17 -0.25 5.19
N HIS A 33 -10.25 -0.42 4.44
CA HIS A 33 -11.26 -1.43 4.65
C HIS A 33 -11.51 -2.16 3.34
N LEU A 34 -11.55 -3.49 3.37
CA LEU A 34 -11.84 -4.30 2.18
C LEU A 34 -13.23 -4.91 2.27
N ALA A 35 -14.06 -4.58 1.28
CA ALA A 35 -15.40 -5.13 1.13
C ALA A 35 -15.58 -5.76 -0.24
N CYS A 36 -16.30 -6.88 -0.30
CA CYS A 36 -16.77 -7.51 -1.53
C CYS A 36 -18.28 -7.60 -1.55
N ASP A 37 -18.89 -7.03 -2.60
CA ASP A 37 -20.35 -6.97 -2.74
C ASP A 37 -21.05 -6.54 -1.43
N ALA A 38 -20.51 -5.49 -0.79
CA ALA A 38 -20.95 -4.93 0.50
C ALA A 38 -20.75 -5.82 1.75
N LYS A 39 -20.03 -6.94 1.65
CA LYS A 39 -19.61 -7.75 2.80
C LYS A 39 -18.14 -7.54 3.12
N SER A 40 -17.80 -7.44 4.40
CA SER A 40 -16.41 -7.32 4.83
C SER A 40 -15.63 -8.60 4.50
N VAL A 41 -14.38 -8.44 4.07
CA VAL A 41 -13.52 -9.58 3.72
C VAL A 41 -12.53 -9.85 4.84
N LEU A 42 -12.78 -10.92 5.59
CA LEU A 42 -11.86 -11.45 6.60
C LEU A 42 -10.65 -12.14 5.94
N ASP A 43 -9.50 -12.12 6.63
CA ASP A 43 -8.29 -12.89 6.26
C ASP A 43 -7.73 -12.57 4.85
N ALA A 44 -8.09 -11.41 4.30
CA ALA A 44 -7.44 -10.90 3.10
C ALA A 44 -6.01 -10.52 3.44
N LYS A 45 -5.04 -10.96 2.64
CA LYS A 45 -3.62 -10.66 2.86
C LYS A 45 -3.24 -9.40 2.11
N PHE A 46 -2.55 -8.49 2.78
CA PHE A 46 -2.05 -7.25 2.22
C PHE A 46 -0.52 -7.23 2.29
N GLU A 47 0.13 -6.78 1.23
CA GLU A 47 1.57 -6.58 1.17
C GLU A 47 1.85 -5.13 0.75
N LEU A 48 2.55 -4.37 1.59
CA LEU A 48 3.11 -3.08 1.22
C LEU A 48 4.39 -3.33 0.42
N VAL A 49 4.45 -2.84 -0.81
CA VAL A 49 5.54 -3.08 -1.76
C VAL A 49 6.18 -1.77 -2.18
N ARG A 50 7.50 -1.67 -2.02
CA ARG A 50 8.32 -0.61 -2.60
C ARG A 50 8.83 -1.04 -3.98
N LYS A 51 8.66 -0.18 -4.97
CA LYS A 51 9.18 -0.32 -6.32
C LYS A 51 10.33 0.66 -6.51
N ARG A 52 11.52 0.14 -6.81
CA ARG A 52 12.73 0.94 -7.04
C ARG A 52 13.57 0.33 -8.15
N ARG A 53 13.86 1.10 -9.21
CA ARG A 53 14.68 0.68 -10.37
C ARG A 53 14.26 -0.70 -10.94
N GLY A 54 12.97 -0.88 -11.20
CA GLY A 54 12.41 -2.14 -11.71
C GLY A 54 12.29 -3.28 -10.68
N LYS A 55 12.97 -3.19 -9.55
CA LYS A 55 12.89 -4.19 -8.47
C LYS A 55 11.70 -3.90 -7.55
N SER A 56 11.14 -4.97 -6.99
CA SER A 56 10.02 -4.94 -6.05
C SER A 56 10.46 -5.50 -4.71
N PHE A 57 10.22 -4.76 -3.64
CA PHE A 57 10.59 -5.14 -2.28
C PHE A 57 9.33 -5.13 -1.42
N VAL A 58 9.00 -6.26 -0.81
CA VAL A 58 7.93 -6.29 0.18
C VAL A 58 8.47 -5.67 1.47
N LEU A 59 7.83 -4.59 1.93
CA LEU A 59 8.18 -3.89 3.16
C LEU A 59 7.44 -4.46 4.37
N LYS A 60 6.14 -4.76 4.20
CA LYS A 60 5.30 -5.28 5.28
C LYS A 60 4.21 -6.18 4.72
N LYS A 61 3.83 -7.20 5.48
CA LYS A 61 2.64 -8.02 5.25
C LYS A 61 1.68 -7.87 6.43
N ALA A 62 0.39 -7.89 6.16
CA ALA A 62 -0.68 -7.89 7.14
C ALA A 62 -1.87 -8.70 6.62
N LYS A 63 -2.85 -8.93 7.49
CA LYS A 63 -4.15 -9.48 7.14
C LYS A 63 -5.24 -8.49 7.53
N SER A 64 -6.39 -8.54 6.87
CA SER A 64 -7.57 -7.84 7.38
C SER A 64 -8.09 -8.50 8.65
N GLU A 65 -8.65 -7.66 9.51
CA GLU A 65 -9.40 -8.05 10.69
C GLU A 65 -10.81 -8.55 10.32
N PHE A 66 -11.59 -8.94 11.32
CA PHE A 66 -12.94 -9.53 11.16
C PHE A 66 -13.95 -8.57 10.55
N ASP A 67 -13.73 -7.27 10.70
CA ASP A 67 -14.53 -6.21 10.12
C ASP A 67 -14.08 -5.86 8.71
N GLY A 68 -13.01 -6.47 8.17
CA GLY A 68 -12.42 -6.17 6.85
C GLY A 68 -11.38 -5.04 6.86
N THR A 69 -11.12 -4.41 8.01
CA THR A 69 -10.13 -3.34 8.16
C THR A 69 -8.72 -3.92 8.11
N PHE A 70 -7.76 -3.16 7.56
CA PHE A 70 -6.35 -3.53 7.55
C PHE A 70 -5.47 -2.33 7.87
N TYR A 71 -4.31 -2.63 8.44
CA TYR A 71 -3.29 -1.65 8.79
C TYR A 71 -1.90 -2.16 8.44
N LEU A 72 -1.17 -1.39 7.63
CA LEU A 72 0.21 -1.64 7.25
C LEU A 72 1.07 -0.49 7.77
N LYS A 73 2.03 -0.83 8.63
CA LYS A 73 3.05 0.11 9.12
C LYS A 73 4.43 -0.40 8.76
N SER A 74 5.23 0.46 8.14
CA SER A 74 6.63 0.19 7.83
C SER A 74 7.50 1.40 8.09
N TYR A 75 8.76 1.14 8.43
CA TYR A 75 9.83 2.13 8.39
C TYR A 75 10.59 1.98 7.09
N ILE A 76 11.08 3.07 6.53
CA ILE A 76 11.85 3.11 5.30
C ILE A 76 13.09 3.94 5.53
N GLU A 77 14.22 3.24 5.57
CA GLU A 77 15.51 3.92 5.62
C GLU A 77 15.88 4.49 4.25
N GLY A 78 16.34 5.74 4.26
CA GLY A 78 16.86 6.43 3.10
C GLY A 78 15.89 6.50 1.93
N HIS A 79 14.68 7.02 2.18
CA HIS A 79 13.67 7.27 1.16
C HIS A 79 14.28 8.00 -0.04
N LYS A 80 14.04 7.52 -1.26
CA LYS A 80 14.41 8.24 -2.49
C LYS A 80 13.16 8.77 -3.16
N LYS A 81 13.22 10.00 -3.66
CA LYS A 81 12.12 10.68 -4.40
C LYS A 81 11.52 9.86 -5.55
N MET A 82 12.25 8.88 -6.09
CA MET A 82 11.80 8.01 -7.19
C MET A 82 11.17 6.68 -6.72
N ASP A 83 11.15 6.40 -5.41
CA ASP A 83 10.53 5.19 -4.90
C ASP A 83 9.00 5.29 -5.08
N ARG A 84 8.39 4.22 -5.60
CA ARG A 84 6.93 4.11 -5.75
C ARG A 84 6.41 3.06 -4.79
N TYR A 85 5.24 3.29 -4.22
CA TYR A 85 4.62 2.35 -3.29
C TYR A 85 3.37 1.72 -3.89
N GLU A 86 3.18 0.44 -3.63
CA GLU A 86 2.01 -0.32 -4.03
C GLU A 86 1.50 -1.15 -2.84
N VAL A 87 0.20 -1.32 -2.73
CA VAL A 87 -0.41 -2.35 -1.88
C VAL A 87 -0.84 -3.48 -2.78
N HIS A 88 -0.29 -4.67 -2.56
CA HIS A 88 -0.75 -5.90 -3.18
C HIS A 88 -1.73 -6.55 -2.24
N VAL A 89 -2.90 -6.91 -2.73
CA VAL A 89 -3.92 -7.50 -1.89
C VAL A 89 -4.35 -8.82 -2.49
N HIS A 90 -4.45 -9.81 -1.63
CA HIS A 90 -4.81 -11.17 -1.95
C HIS A 90 -6.05 -11.49 -1.14
N HIS A 91 -7.15 -11.75 -1.83
CA HIS A 91 -8.43 -11.90 -1.18
C HIS A 91 -9.24 -13.04 -1.82
N LYS A 92 -10.29 -13.45 -1.10
CA LYS A 92 -11.18 -14.54 -1.47
C LYS A 92 -12.61 -14.02 -1.45
N CYS A 93 -13.04 -13.40 -2.54
CA CYS A 93 -14.42 -12.95 -2.63
C CYS A 93 -15.25 -14.00 -3.34
N ALA A 94 -16.31 -14.45 -2.68
CA ALA A 94 -17.26 -15.31 -3.36
C ALA A 94 -18.11 -14.49 -4.32
N ASN A 95 -18.53 -15.14 -5.40
CA ASN A 95 -19.59 -14.62 -6.25
C ASN A 95 -20.97 -15.01 -5.72
N LYS A 96 -22.01 -14.49 -6.39
CA LYS A 96 -23.42 -14.84 -6.12
C LYS A 96 -23.71 -16.35 -6.11
N SER A 97 -22.84 -17.16 -6.71
CA SER A 97 -22.94 -18.62 -6.79
C SER A 97 -22.12 -19.34 -5.71
N ASN A 98 -21.64 -18.65 -4.67
CA ASN A 98 -20.76 -19.16 -3.61
C ASN A 98 -19.43 -19.77 -4.11
N HIS A 99 -19.00 -19.44 -5.33
CA HIS A 99 -17.66 -19.79 -5.78
C HIS A 99 -16.65 -18.80 -5.22
N VAL A 100 -15.71 -19.31 -4.41
CA VAL A 100 -14.62 -18.52 -3.88
C VAL A 100 -13.44 -18.58 -4.85
N CYS A 101 -13.10 -17.45 -5.43
CA CYS A 101 -11.91 -17.31 -6.26
C CYS A 101 -10.84 -16.54 -5.48
N GLN A 102 -9.64 -17.12 -5.36
CA GLN A 102 -8.50 -16.34 -4.91
C GLN A 102 -8.14 -15.32 -6.00
N ARG A 103 -8.11 -14.05 -5.61
CA ARG A 103 -7.78 -12.95 -6.51
C ARG A 103 -6.69 -12.09 -5.92
N LYS A 104 -5.89 -11.53 -6.80
CA LYS A 104 -4.88 -10.54 -6.43
C LYS A 104 -5.27 -9.20 -7.03
N PHE A 105 -5.05 -8.11 -6.31
CA PHE A 105 -5.13 -6.77 -6.86
C PHE A 105 -3.94 -5.93 -6.43
N LYS A 106 -3.67 -4.88 -7.20
CA LYS A 106 -2.63 -3.90 -6.87
C LYS A 106 -3.25 -2.52 -6.80
N ILE A 107 -3.00 -1.82 -5.70
CA ILE A 107 -3.29 -0.40 -5.54
C ILE A 107 -1.98 0.34 -5.59
N LYS A 108 -1.82 1.25 -6.55
CA LYS A 108 -0.67 2.15 -6.58
C LYS A 108 -0.93 3.29 -5.59
N LEU A 109 -0.06 3.44 -4.59
CA LEU A 109 -0.12 4.55 -3.64
C LEU A 109 0.49 5.78 -4.33
N LYS A 110 -0.36 6.75 -4.65
CA LYS A 110 0.08 8.00 -5.28
C LYS A 110 0.42 9.01 -4.20
N GLU A 111 1.45 9.82 -4.41
CA GLU A 111 1.87 10.85 -3.45
C GLU A 111 0.73 11.81 -3.09
N LYS A 112 -0.21 12.09 -4.00
CA LYS A 112 -1.42 12.88 -3.70
C LYS A 112 -2.42 12.24 -2.71
N MET A 113 -2.27 10.95 -2.42
CA MET A 113 -3.06 10.24 -1.41
C MET A 113 -2.35 10.23 -0.05
N ALA A 114 -1.09 10.65 0.00
CA ALA A 114 -0.32 10.75 1.22
C ALA A 114 -0.79 11.94 2.04
N VAL A 115 -1.12 11.69 3.30
CA VAL A 115 -1.16 12.69 4.36
C VAL A 115 0.21 12.66 5.02
N ARG A 116 0.93 13.78 5.01
CA ARG A 116 2.19 13.90 5.76
C ARG A 116 1.87 14.40 7.16
N GLU A 117 1.98 13.52 8.14
CA GLU A 117 1.80 13.84 9.56
C GLU A 117 3.19 13.83 10.20
N LEU A 118 3.60 14.89 10.92
CA LEU A 118 4.94 15.00 11.53
C LEU A 118 6.11 14.88 10.49
N ARG A 119 7.32 15.32 10.84
CA ARG A 119 8.42 15.57 9.87
C ARG A 119 8.90 14.36 9.03
N ALA A 120 8.34 13.16 9.21
CA ALA A 120 8.77 11.95 8.52
C ALA A 120 7.69 10.86 8.45
N THR A 121 6.42 11.15 8.71
CA THR A 121 5.36 10.14 8.62
C THR A 121 4.46 10.42 7.42
N ILE A 122 4.27 9.39 6.61
CA ILE A 122 3.42 9.39 5.42
C ILE A 122 2.30 8.39 5.64
N SER A 123 1.05 8.85 5.62
CA SER A 123 -0.15 8.03 5.80
C SER A 123 -0.96 7.96 4.51
N PHE A 124 -1.40 6.77 4.12
CA PHE A 124 -2.24 6.51 2.96
C PHE A 124 -3.57 5.90 3.42
N PRO A 125 -4.59 6.72 3.73
CA PRO A 125 -5.92 6.22 4.02
C PRO A 125 -6.61 5.80 2.72
N LEU A 126 -6.59 4.51 2.40
CA LEU A 126 -7.26 3.94 1.22
C LEU A 126 -8.78 3.89 1.35
N ARG A 127 -9.32 4.12 2.55
CA ARG A 127 -10.76 4.07 2.85
C ARG A 127 -11.35 2.71 2.44
N ASN A 128 -12.62 2.69 2.03
CA ASN A 128 -13.34 1.49 1.62
C ASN A 128 -12.95 1.08 0.19
N ILE A 129 -12.21 -0.02 0.08
CA ILE A 129 -11.91 -0.71 -1.18
C ILE A 129 -13.09 -1.63 -1.45
N LYS A 130 -14.04 -1.16 -2.26
CA LYS A 130 -15.18 -1.96 -2.73
C LYS A 130 -14.77 -2.78 -3.95
N MET A 131 -14.85 -4.09 -3.84
CA MET A 131 -14.65 -5.00 -4.96
C MET A 131 -15.96 -5.69 -5.33
N LYS A 132 -16.14 -5.93 -6.63
CA LYS A 132 -17.25 -6.77 -7.10
C LYS A 132 -16.74 -8.17 -7.36
N SER A 133 -17.54 -9.17 -7.00
CA SER A 133 -17.18 -10.57 -7.23
C SER A 133 -17.02 -10.95 -8.71
N ASN A 134 -17.51 -10.14 -9.64
CA ASN A 134 -17.31 -10.33 -11.08
C ASN A 134 -16.19 -9.46 -11.69
N GLN A 135 -15.60 -8.52 -10.95
CA GLN A 135 -14.52 -7.69 -11.48
C GLN A 135 -13.22 -8.48 -11.60
N LYS A 136 -12.82 -8.77 -12.85
CA LYS A 136 -11.53 -9.35 -13.20
C LYS A 136 -10.47 -8.25 -13.23
N LYS A 137 -9.75 -8.01 -12.14
CA LYS A 137 -8.53 -7.20 -12.18
C LYS A 137 -7.38 -7.92 -11.45
N TRP A 138 -6.49 -8.47 -12.27
CA TRP A 138 -5.14 -9.00 -12.01
C TRP A 138 -5.00 -10.40 -11.38
N GLY A 139 -5.08 -11.44 -12.23
CA GLY A 139 -4.72 -12.82 -11.86
C GLY A 139 -5.78 -13.54 -11.03
N SER A 140 -6.38 -14.59 -11.61
CA SER A 140 -7.19 -15.56 -10.86
C SER A 140 -6.29 -16.70 -10.40
N LEU A 141 -6.10 -16.83 -9.09
CA LEU A 141 -5.60 -18.07 -8.49
C LEU A 141 -6.82 -18.99 -8.30
N LYS A 142 -6.69 -20.26 -8.70
CA LYS A 142 -7.73 -21.30 -8.81
C LYS A 142 -9.01 -21.03 -8.00
N CYS A 143 -10.18 -21.03 -8.67
CA CYS A 143 -11.47 -20.95 -7.99
C CYS A 143 -11.85 -22.30 -7.39
N THR A 144 -12.39 -22.30 -6.18
CA THR A 144 -12.89 -23.50 -5.50
C THR A 144 -14.36 -23.30 -5.14
N LYS A 145 -15.20 -24.33 -5.35
CA LYS A 145 -16.55 -24.34 -4.78
C LYS A 145 -16.43 -24.51 -3.27
N VAL A 146 -17.09 -23.64 -2.51
CA VAL A 146 -17.10 -23.73 -1.04
C VAL A 146 -18.53 -23.99 -0.60
N LYS A 147 -18.72 -24.93 0.34
CA LYS A 147 -20.03 -25.19 0.94
C LYS A 147 -20.52 -23.91 1.65
N PRO A 148 -21.83 -23.60 1.59
CA PRO A 148 -22.40 -22.33 2.08
C PRO A 148 -22.10 -22.06 3.56
N GLU A 149 -22.03 -23.07 4.43
CA GLU A 149 -21.71 -22.89 5.86
C GLU A 149 -20.30 -22.36 6.13
N LYS A 150 -19.31 -22.68 5.27
CA LYS A 150 -17.97 -22.09 5.39
C LYS A 150 -17.91 -20.67 4.84
N TYR A 151 -18.90 -20.24 4.06
CA TYR A 151 -18.92 -18.93 3.43
C TYR A 151 -19.36 -17.84 4.41
N SER A 152 -20.37 -18.10 5.23
CA SER A 152 -20.80 -17.19 6.30
C SER A 152 -19.67 -16.84 7.28
N ILE A 153 -18.76 -17.78 7.54
CA ILE A 153 -17.58 -17.56 8.40
C ILE A 153 -16.56 -16.62 7.74
N MET A 154 -16.51 -16.59 6.40
CA MET A 154 -15.55 -15.76 5.65
C MET A 154 -16.04 -14.34 5.38
N THR A 155 -17.32 -14.06 5.57
CA THR A 155 -17.91 -12.75 5.29
C THR A 155 -18.89 -12.36 6.39
N ASN A 156 -18.51 -11.39 7.21
CA ASN A 156 -19.47 -10.73 8.11
C ASN A 156 -20.26 -9.70 7.32
N GLU A 157 -21.58 -9.67 7.55
CA GLU A 157 -22.42 -8.58 7.06
C GLU A 157 -22.03 -7.30 7.80
N ILE A 158 -21.82 -6.22 7.05
CA ILE A 158 -21.49 -4.91 7.62
C ILE A 158 -22.73 -4.45 8.39
N PRO A 159 -22.66 -4.20 9.71
CA PRO A 159 -23.77 -3.58 10.41
C PRO A 159 -24.04 -2.22 9.76
N GLN A 160 -25.27 -2.03 9.28
CA GLN A 160 -25.72 -0.75 8.76
C GLN A 160 -25.96 0.17 9.97
N TYR A 161 -25.00 1.06 10.23
CA TYR A 161 -25.18 2.21 11.11
C TYR A 161 -25.57 3.42 10.27
#